data_AF-A0A163YV36-F1
#
_entry.id   AF-A0A163YV36-F1
#
_cell.length_a   1.000
_cell.length_b   1.000
_cell.length_c   1.000
_cell.angle_alpha   90.00
_cell.angle_beta   90.00
_cell.angle_gamma   90.00
#
_symmetry.space_group_name_H-M   'P 1'
#
loop_
_entity.id
_entity.type
_entity.pdbx_description
1 polymer ?
#
loop_
_entity_poly.entity_id
_entity_poly.type
_entity_poly.pdbx_seq_one_letter_code
_entity_poly.pdbx_strand_id
1 'polypeptide(L)'
;MTQVNQHQMPIRHVIDNAEKAIQVAKDAEMAVRHAQLQSDPHKLSSALAQLESAHQALAKAQSQMAAQDHEHHGQELVQVQDQLNQTQQSLDVVASNTEQPKQVR
;
A
#
# COMPACT_ATOMS: atom_id res chain seq x y z
N MET A 1 39.64 -8.16 6.34
CA MET A 1 38.52 -8.55 5.46
C MET A 1 37.23 -8.12 6.14
N THR A 2 37.00 -6.81 6.18
CA THR A 2 36.20 -6.15 7.22
C THR A 2 34.94 -5.54 6.62
N GLN A 3 33.81 -5.86 7.24
CA GLN A 3 32.55 -5.10 7.27
C GLN A 3 31.90 -4.76 5.92
N VAL A 4 31.17 -5.70 5.32
CA VAL A 4 30.31 -5.40 4.15
C VAL A 4 28.84 -5.79 4.26
N ASN A 5 28.40 -6.53 5.29
CA ASN A 5 27.02 -7.07 5.30
C ASN A 5 26.05 -6.52 6.35
N GLN A 6 26.44 -5.55 7.19
CA GLN A 6 25.54 -5.06 8.25
C GLN A 6 24.54 -3.99 7.77
N HIS A 7 24.90 -3.16 6.77
CA HIS A 7 24.01 -2.11 6.23
C HIS A 7 23.04 -2.58 5.14
N GLN A 8 23.24 -3.77 4.55
CA GLN A 8 22.36 -4.26 3.47
C GLN A 8 21.09 -4.94 3.98
N MET A 9 21.10 -5.51 5.19
CA MET A 9 19.90 -6.12 5.77
C MET A 9 18.75 -5.11 5.97
N PRO A 10 18.95 -3.91 6.55
CA PRO A 10 17.89 -2.93 6.75
C PRO A 10 17.07 -2.61 5.50
N ILE A 11 17.73 -2.44 4.36
CA ILE A 11 17.08 -2.05 3.10
C ILE A 11 16.16 -3.16 2.58
N ARG A 12 16.61 -4.42 2.63
CA ARG A 12 15.80 -5.59 2.24
C ARG A 12 14.50 -5.65 3.04
N HIS A 13 14.59 -5.48 4.36
CA HIS A 13 13.42 -5.48 5.24
C HIS A 13 12.44 -4.33 4.96
N VAL A 14 12.93 -3.16 4.56
CA VAL A 14 12.08 -2.04 4.15
C VAL A 14 11.35 -2.36 2.85
N ILE A 15 12.04 -2.94 1.87
CA ILE A 15 11.45 -3.37 0.60
C ILE A 15 10.39 -4.44 0.82
N ASP A 16 10.70 -5.52 1.56
CA ASP A 16 9.75 -6.59 1.89
C ASP A 16 8.50 -6.04 2.60
N ASN A 17 8.66 -5.08 3.52
CA ASN A 17 7.53 -4.45 4.20
C ASN A 17 6.68 -3.61 3.25
N ALA A 18 7.30 -2.90 2.32
CA ALA A 18 6.60 -2.11 1.30
C ALA A 18 5.84 -3.00 0.31
N GLU A 19 6.47 -4.08 -0.18
CA GLU A 19 5.81 -5.07 -1.04
C GLU A 19 4.62 -5.73 -0.34
N LYS A 20 4.77 -6.07 0.95
CA LYS A 20 3.67 -6.61 1.75
C LYS A 20 2.54 -5.60 1.92
N ALA A 21 2.85 -4.32 2.14
CA ALA A 21 1.85 -3.26 2.22
C ALA A 21 1.09 -3.10 0.90
N ILE A 22 1.81 -3.13 -0.23
CA ILE A 22 1.22 -3.11 -1.59
C ILE A 22 0.28 -4.30 -1.79
N GLN A 23 0.67 -5.50 -1.35
CA GLN A 23 -0.18 -6.68 -1.49
C GLN A 23 -1.47 -6.55 -0.67
N VAL A 24 -1.36 -6.16 0.60
CA VAL A 24 -2.52 -5.94 1.49
C VAL A 24 -3.47 -4.89 0.90
N ALA A 25 -2.92 -3.84 0.30
CA ALA A 25 -3.68 -2.81 -0.40
C ALA A 25 -4.46 -3.35 -1.60
N LYS A 26 -3.83 -4.12 -2.49
CA LYS A 26 -4.50 -4.75 -3.63
C LYS A 26 -5.61 -5.70 -3.19
N ASP A 27 -5.37 -6.48 -2.14
CA ASP A 27 -6.37 -7.39 -1.59
C ASP A 27 -7.57 -6.62 -1.01
N ALA A 28 -7.33 -5.51 -0.31
CA ALA A 28 -8.39 -4.64 0.21
C ALA A 28 -9.23 -3.99 -0.91
N GLU A 29 -8.58 -3.47 -1.97
CA GLU A 29 -9.29 -2.95 -3.14
C GLU A 29 -10.18 -4.01 -3.79
N MET A 30 -9.66 -5.23 -3.95
CA MET A 30 -10.43 -6.34 -4.52
C MET A 30 -11.60 -6.71 -3.61
N ALA A 31 -11.41 -6.73 -2.29
CA ALA A 31 -12.47 -7.00 -1.33
C ALA A 31 -13.58 -5.94 -1.40
N VAL A 32 -13.23 -4.65 -1.52
CA VAL A 32 -14.18 -3.56 -1.68
C VAL A 32 -14.97 -3.71 -2.98
N ARG A 33 -14.28 -3.90 -4.12
CA ARG A 33 -14.95 -4.11 -5.40
C ARG A 33 -15.87 -5.33 -5.37
N HIS A 34 -15.42 -6.41 -4.77
CA HIS A 34 -16.22 -7.63 -4.67
C HIS A 34 -17.45 -7.42 -3.78
N ALA A 35 -17.31 -6.72 -2.65
CA ALA A 35 -18.44 -6.36 -1.79
C ALA A 35 -19.46 -5.45 -2.50
N GLN A 36 -18.99 -4.48 -3.29
CA GLN A 36 -19.83 -3.63 -4.14
C GLN A 36 -20.59 -4.45 -5.19
N LEU A 37 -19.90 -5.35 -5.90
CA LEU A 37 -20.52 -6.24 -6.89
C LEU A 37 -21.58 -7.15 -6.28
N GLN A 38 -21.33 -7.64 -5.05
CA GLN A 38 -22.30 -8.45 -4.31
C GLN A 38 -23.42 -7.61 -3.66
N SER A 39 -23.32 -6.28 -3.68
CA SER A 39 -24.24 -5.37 -2.99
C SER A 39 -24.44 -5.73 -1.52
N ASP A 40 -23.37 -6.22 -0.87
CA ASP A 40 -23.40 -6.70 0.52
C ASP A 40 -22.83 -5.60 1.45
N PRO A 41 -23.68 -4.90 2.23
CA PRO A 41 -23.24 -3.79 3.07
C PRO A 41 -22.35 -4.23 4.25
N HIS A 42 -22.51 -5.46 4.75
CA HIS A 42 -21.69 -5.96 5.85
C HIS A 42 -20.27 -6.27 5.36
N LYS A 43 -20.15 -6.86 4.17
CA LYS A 43 -18.86 -7.07 3.52
C LYS A 43 -18.22 -5.76 3.11
N LEU A 44 -19.01 -4.79 2.65
CA LEU A 44 -18.50 -3.48 2.27
C LEU A 44 -17.88 -2.76 3.48
N SER A 45 -18.57 -2.72 4.62
CA SER A 45 -18.02 -2.10 5.83
C SER A 45 -16.72 -2.79 6.30
N SER A 46 -16.67 -4.12 6.24
CA SER A 46 -15.45 -4.87 6.56
C SER A 46 -14.31 -4.58 5.58
N ALA A 47 -14.61 -4.51 4.29
CA ALA A 47 -13.63 -4.20 3.25
C ALA A 47 -13.12 -2.75 3.35
N LEU A 48 -13.96 -1.80 3.75
CA LEU A 48 -13.55 -0.42 4.02
C LEU A 48 -12.58 -0.33 5.21
N ALA A 49 -12.82 -1.11 6.28
CA ALA A 49 -11.86 -1.19 7.39
C ALA A 49 -10.52 -1.81 6.97
N GLN A 50 -10.54 -2.80 6.07
CA GLN A 50 -9.33 -3.34 5.46
C GLN A 50 -8.61 -2.31 4.59
N LEU A 51 -9.36 -1.51 3.84
CA LEU A 51 -8.84 -0.43 3.00
C LEU A 51 -8.14 0.63 3.88
N GLU A 52 -8.75 1.05 4.98
CA GLU A 52 -8.12 1.99 5.92
C GLU A 52 -6.83 1.41 6.53
N SER A 53 -6.86 0.14 6.94
CA SER A 53 -5.68 -0.56 7.46
C SER A 53 -4.56 -0.64 6.43
N ALA A 54 -4.90 -0.91 5.16
CA ALA A 54 -3.96 -0.91 4.06
C ALA A 54 -3.35 0.49 3.82
N HIS A 55 -4.17 1.53 3.90
CA HIS A 55 -3.72 2.92 3.78
C HIS A 55 -2.67 3.27 4.84
N GLN A 56 -2.90 2.86 6.09
CA GLN A 56 -1.94 3.03 7.18
C GLN A 56 -0.65 2.22 6.96
N ALA A 57 -0.77 0.99 6.45
CA ALA A 57 0.39 0.15 6.13
C ALA A 57 1.26 0.77 5.02
N LEU A 58 0.64 1.30 3.97
CA LEU A 58 1.33 2.00 2.88
C LEU A 58 2.03 3.28 3.39
N ALA A 59 1.36 4.10 4.20
CA ALA A 59 1.95 5.30 4.79
C ALA A 59 3.15 4.99 5.70
N LYS A 60 3.06 3.89 6.46
CA LYS A 60 4.16 3.41 7.31
C LYS A 60 5.34 2.94 6.47
N ALA A 61 5.10 2.15 5.42
CA ALA A 61 6.15 1.70 4.51
C ALA A 61 6.82 2.87 3.77
N GLN A 62 6.05 3.87 3.34
CA GLN A 62 6.56 5.10 2.74
C GLN A 62 7.45 5.89 3.72
N SER A 63 7.05 6.00 4.99
CA SER A 63 7.86 6.64 6.03
C SER A 63 9.16 5.88 6.29
N GLN A 64 9.13 4.54 6.24
CA GLN A 64 10.32 3.69 6.39
C GLN A 64 11.28 3.81 5.19
N MET A 65 10.74 3.88 3.96
CA MET A 65 11.53 4.14 2.76
C MET A 65 12.18 5.52 2.80
N ALA A 66 11.42 6.57 3.14
CA ALA A 66 11.95 7.93 3.28
C ALA A 66 13.04 8.05 4.37
N ALA A 67 12.96 7.25 5.43
CA ALA A 67 13.99 7.20 6.46
C ALA A 67 15.30 6.54 5.97
N GLN A 68 15.21 5.58 5.05
CA GLN A 68 16.38 4.91 4.45
C GLN A 68 16.92 5.59 3.18
N ASP A 69 16.13 6.47 2.58
CA ASP A 69 16.48 7.27 1.40
C ASP A 69 17.80 8.05 1.53
N HIS A 70 18.19 8.40 2.77
CA HIS A 70 19.43 9.12 3.07
C HIS A 70 20.73 8.33 2.78
N GLU A 71 20.68 7.00 2.63
CA GLU A 71 21.90 6.16 2.65
C GLU A 71 22.28 5.47 1.32
N HIS A 72 21.67 5.87 0.19
CA HIS A 72 21.88 5.43 -1.21
C HIS A 72 20.61 4.78 -1.78
N HIS A 73 20.07 5.39 -2.84
CA HIS A 73 18.95 4.85 -3.61
C HIS A 73 19.41 3.65 -4.44
N GLY A 74 19.11 2.44 -3.99
CA GLY A 74 19.15 1.27 -4.86
C GLY A 74 18.05 1.36 -5.94
N GLN A 75 18.31 0.87 -7.15
CA GLN A 75 17.30 0.82 -8.22
C GLN A 75 16.01 0.10 -7.79
N GLU A 76 16.14 -0.92 -6.93
CA GLU A 76 15.01 -1.69 -6.39
C GLU A 76 14.12 -0.86 -5.46
N LEU A 77 14.71 0.01 -4.62
CA LEU A 77 13.96 0.93 -3.75
C LEU A 77 13.11 1.91 -4.56
N VAL A 78 13.66 2.46 -5.64
CA VAL A 78 12.94 3.39 -6.52
C VAL A 78 11.73 2.70 -7.17
N GLN A 79 11.88 1.46 -7.63
CA GLN A 79 10.79 0.69 -8.23
C GLN A 79 9.67 0.41 -7.22
N VAL A 80 10.03 -0.01 -6.02
CA VAL A 80 9.06 -0.32 -4.96
C VAL A 80 8.38 0.95 -4.46
N GLN A 81 9.11 2.07 -4.38
CA GLN A 81 8.58 3.38 -4.02
C GLN A 81 7.55 3.87 -5.06
N ASP A 82 7.84 3.72 -6.36
CA ASP A 82 6.91 4.04 -7.44
C ASP A 82 5.64 3.18 -7.34
N GLN A 83 5.82 1.87 -7.14
CA GLN A 83 4.69 0.95 -7.02
C GLN A 83 3.84 1.21 -5.77
N LEU A 84 4.46 1.64 -4.66
CA LEU A 84 3.75 2.06 -3.46
C LEU A 84 2.91 3.31 -3.73
N ASN A 85 3.46 4.32 -4.41
CA ASN A 85 2.74 5.54 -4.78
C ASN A 85 1.56 5.24 -5.71
N GLN A 86 1.77 4.41 -6.74
CA GLN A 86 0.70 3.97 -7.64
C GLN A 86 -0.43 3.26 -6.89
N THR A 87 -0.07 2.40 -5.92
CA THR A 87 -1.04 1.67 -5.11
C THR A 87 -1.80 2.61 -4.16
N GLN A 88 -1.14 3.59 -3.54
CA GLN A 88 -1.81 4.61 -2.73
C GLN A 88 -2.84 5.41 -3.55
N GLN A 89 -2.47 5.85 -4.76
CA GLN A 89 -3.39 6.58 -5.65
C GLN A 89 -4.58 5.71 -6.07
N SER A 90 -4.35 4.43 -6.35
CA SER A 90 -5.43 3.49 -6.67
C SER A 90 -6.39 3.32 -5.49
N LEU A 91 -5.85 3.19 -4.27
CA LEU A 91 -6.66 3.01 -3.06
C LEU A 91 -7.54 4.23 -2.78
N ASP A 92 -6.98 5.43 -2.93
CA ASP A 92 -7.70 6.70 -2.76
C ASP A 92 -8.85 6.84 -3.77
N VAL A 93 -8.63 6.43 -5.02
CA VAL A 93 -9.68 6.38 -6.05
C VAL A 93 -10.77 5.37 -5.68
N VAL A 94 -10.42 4.19 -5.16
CA VAL A 94 -11.41 3.19 -4.72
C VAL A 94 -12.22 3.71 -3.54
N ALA A 95 -11.56 4.31 -2.54
CA ALA A 95 -12.21 4.94 -1.38
C ALA A 95 -13.17 6.06 -1.81
N SER A 96 -12.70 6.99 -2.65
CA SER A 96 -13.50 8.09 -3.17
C SER A 96 -14.73 7.60 -3.93
N ASN A 97 -14.59 6.54 -4.74
CA ASN A 97 -15.72 5.94 -5.47
C ASN A 97 -16.67 5.15 -4.56
N THR A 98 -16.24 4.68 -3.39
CA THR A 98 -17.13 4.08 -2.39
C THR A 98 -17.93 5.13 -1.62
N GLU A 99 -17.33 6.28 -1.33
CA GLU A 99 -17.95 7.35 -0.54
C GLU A 99 -18.90 8.21 -1.38
N GLN A 100 -18.65 8.37 -2.68
CA GLN A 100 -19.56 9.03 -3.59
C GLN A 100 -20.46 7.98 -4.28
N PRO A 101 -21.70 7.76 -3.82
CA PRO A 101 -22.68 7.08 -4.67
C PRO A 101 -22.79 7.93 -5.93
N LYS A 102 -22.56 7.32 -7.10
CA LYS A 102 -22.80 7.94 -8.41
C LYS A 102 -24.14 8.67 -8.33
N GLN A 103 -24.12 10.00 -8.21
CA GLN A 103 -25.30 10.81 -8.42
C GLN A 103 -25.53 10.75 -9.92
N VAL A 104 -26.24 9.71 -10.35
CA VAL A 104 -26.78 9.60 -11.70
C VAL A 104 -27.75 10.77 -11.83
N ARG A 105 -27.43 11.71 -12.70
CA ARG A 105 -28.31 12.83 -13.05
C ARG A 105 -29.05 12.50 -14.34
#